data_AF-A0A4U7ALW0-F1
#
_entry.id   AF-A0A4U7ALW0-F1
#
_cell.length_a   1.000
_cell.length_b   1.000
_cell.length_c   1.000
_cell.angle_alpha   90.00
_cell.angle_beta   90.00
_cell.angle_gamma   90.00
#
_symmetry.space_group_name_H-M   'P 1'
#
loop_
_entity.id
_entity.type
_entity.pdbx_description
1 polymer ?
#
loop_
_entity_poly.entity_id
_entity_poly.type
_entity_poly.pdbx_seq_one_letter_code
_entity_poly.pdbx_strand_id
1 'polypeptide(L)'
;MLVQGHDTSAIQNAVHDLLSDARKEAIAADPYAAPAILDGIADTPVLMAECKELAATANHLLNGMTKEHEVFLAEHAAELKLPKQHTSAVSKALRSHQVLFQCFHSRAEALLARMNHLTNMALVTIQQHDSRTSTDIAKAAMQDSSSTKTISVLGLIFLPSTFVCSIFSTTFFSLQPVSEMADQVGGPPSRTGADRAPMYWILSDRFWIFWAVSVPLTLFTLLFWFVYTSFTRDDVRKAARRYVHVGLRVHAKEQVDEELVSPHERKG
;
A
#
# COMPACT_ATOMS: atom_id res chain seq x y z
N MET A 1 -22.88 37.91 -6.67
CA MET A 1 -23.73 36.72 -6.44
C MET A 1 -23.42 35.74 -7.58
N LEU A 2 -22.38 34.91 -7.42
CA LEU A 2 -22.41 33.54 -6.86
C LEU A 2 -23.13 32.51 -7.76
N VAL A 3 -22.51 32.18 -8.91
CA VAL A 3 -22.72 30.89 -9.60
C VAL A 3 -21.43 30.54 -10.36
N GLN A 4 -20.37 30.06 -9.70
CA GLN A 4 -19.20 29.48 -10.41
C GLN A 4 -18.40 28.40 -9.62
N GLY A 5 -18.88 27.93 -8.47
CA GLY A 5 -18.10 27.02 -7.61
C GLY A 5 -18.43 25.53 -7.71
N HIS A 6 -19.55 25.14 -8.32
CA HIS A 6 -20.08 23.78 -8.18
C HIS A 6 -19.87 22.86 -9.41
N ASP A 7 -19.71 23.43 -10.60
CA ASP A 7 -19.57 22.63 -11.84
C ASP A 7 -18.12 22.23 -12.14
N THR A 8 -17.13 22.98 -11.64
CA THR A 8 -15.71 22.69 -11.91
C THR A 8 -15.24 21.42 -11.21
N SER A 9 -15.68 21.16 -9.98
CA SER A 9 -15.36 19.93 -9.26
C SER A 9 -16.06 18.70 -9.85
N ALA A 10 -17.30 18.85 -10.31
CA ALA A 10 -18.04 17.78 -10.99
C ALA A 10 -17.39 17.40 -12.33
N ILE A 11 -16.98 18.39 -13.12
CA ILE A 11 -16.26 18.18 -14.38
C ILE A 11 -14.88 17.55 -14.12
N GLN A 12 -14.16 18.00 -13.09
CA GLN A 12 -12.85 17.46 -12.75
C GLN A 12 -12.93 16.02 -12.25
N ASN A 13 -13.96 15.67 -11.48
CA ASN A 13 -14.22 14.30 -11.06
C ASN A 13 -14.63 13.41 -12.25
N ALA A 14 -15.48 13.91 -13.16
CA ALA A 14 -15.88 13.16 -14.35
C ALA A 14 -14.71 12.90 -15.31
N VAL A 15 -13.80 13.88 -15.49
CA VAL A 15 -12.57 13.71 -16.28
C VAL A 15 -11.62 12.72 -15.62
N HIS A 16 -11.50 12.78 -14.28
CA HIS A 16 -10.69 11.82 -13.53
C HIS A 16 -11.24 10.40 -13.63
N ASP A 17 -12.56 10.22 -13.51
CA ASP A 17 -13.21 8.90 -13.64
C ASP A 17 -13.08 8.35 -15.05
N LEU A 18 -13.28 9.18 -16.09
CA LEU A 18 -13.07 8.80 -17.50
C LEU A 18 -11.62 8.40 -17.80
N LEU A 19 -10.65 9.14 -17.26
CA LEU A 19 -9.23 8.77 -17.38
C LEU A 19 -8.92 7.49 -16.61
N SER A 20 -9.58 7.25 -15.48
CA SER A 20 -9.39 6.04 -14.68
C SER A 20 -9.96 4.79 -15.37
N ASP A 21 -11.10 4.90 -16.03
CA ASP A 21 -11.73 3.80 -16.77
C ASP A 21 -11.03 3.56 -18.11
N ALA A 22 -10.65 4.61 -18.85
CA ALA A 22 -9.82 4.46 -20.05
C ALA A 22 -8.45 3.83 -19.73
N ARG A 23 -7.88 4.13 -18.56
CA ARG A 23 -6.64 3.51 -18.08
C ARG A 23 -6.84 2.04 -17.70
N LYS A 24 -7.96 1.68 -17.06
CA LYS A 24 -8.29 0.29 -16.76
C LYS A 24 -8.53 -0.53 -18.02
N GLU A 25 -9.22 0.04 -19.01
CA GLU A 25 -9.41 -0.59 -20.32
C GLU A 25 -8.08 -0.77 -21.07
N ALA A 26 -7.19 0.23 -21.04
CA ALA A 26 -5.86 0.13 -21.65
C ALA A 26 -4.96 -0.92 -20.96
N ILE A 27 -5.03 -1.04 -19.63
CA ILE A 27 -4.30 -2.05 -18.85
C ILE A 27 -4.90 -3.46 -19.05
N ALA A 28 -6.22 -3.56 -19.24
CA ALA A 28 -6.90 -4.81 -19.53
C ALA A 28 -6.65 -5.31 -20.97
N ALA A 29 -6.40 -4.41 -21.92
CA ALA A 29 -6.12 -4.74 -23.32
C ALA A 29 -4.69 -5.27 -23.54
N ASP A 30 -3.69 -4.76 -22.80
CA ASP A 30 -2.33 -5.31 -22.81
C ASP A 30 -1.58 -4.97 -21.49
N PRO A 31 -1.44 -5.93 -20.57
CA PRO A 31 -0.73 -5.73 -19.30
C PRO A 31 0.75 -5.35 -19.49
N TYR A 32 1.32 -5.59 -20.67
CA TYR A 32 2.72 -5.30 -21.01
C TYR A 32 2.91 -3.99 -21.81
N ALA A 33 1.84 -3.31 -22.23
CA ALA A 33 1.94 -2.01 -22.92
C ALA A 33 2.16 -0.82 -21.95
N ALA A 34 1.67 -0.93 -20.71
CA ALA A 34 1.84 0.07 -19.67
C ALA A 34 3.32 0.40 -19.34
N PRO A 35 4.25 -0.58 -19.20
CA PRO A 35 5.65 -0.27 -18.97
C PRO A 35 6.31 0.45 -20.15
N ALA A 36 5.97 0.13 -21.41
CA ALA A 36 6.54 0.82 -22.58
C ALA A 36 6.11 2.30 -22.67
N ILE A 37 4.87 2.61 -22.29
CA ILE A 37 4.37 3.99 -22.23
C ILE A 37 5.02 4.74 -21.05
N LEU A 38 5.22 4.08 -19.92
CA LEU A 38 5.93 4.65 -18.77
C LEU A 38 7.42 4.87 -19.05
N ASP A 39 8.09 3.98 -19.78
CA ASP A 39 9.48 4.12 -20.23
C ASP A 39 9.62 5.33 -21.16
N GLY A 40 8.71 5.46 -22.14
CA GLY A 40 8.66 6.62 -23.02
C GLY A 40 8.43 7.94 -22.27
N ILE A 41 7.60 7.94 -21.21
CA ILE A 41 7.39 9.12 -20.35
C ILE A 41 8.63 9.39 -19.48
N ALA A 42 9.36 8.38 -19.04
CA ALA A 42 10.60 8.54 -18.28
C ALA A 42 11.74 9.15 -19.12
N ASP A 43 11.75 8.88 -20.43
CA ASP A 43 12.74 9.44 -21.36
C ASP A 43 12.43 10.87 -21.82
N THR A 44 11.15 11.28 -21.82
CA THR A 44 10.75 12.64 -22.21
C THR A 44 11.46 13.80 -21.48
N PRO A 45 11.67 13.78 -20.14
CA PRO A 45 12.41 14.86 -19.47
C PRO A 45 13.88 14.94 -19.90
N VAL A 46 14.50 13.81 -20.28
CA VAL A 46 15.89 13.78 -20.76
C VAL A 46 15.98 14.48 -22.11
N LEU A 47 15.10 14.13 -23.05
CA LEU A 47 15.03 14.80 -24.35
C LEU A 47 14.73 16.31 -24.20
N MET A 48 13.87 16.68 -23.25
CA MET A 48 13.55 18.08 -22.97
C MET A 48 14.74 18.84 -22.40
N ALA A 49 15.56 18.20 -21.56
CA ALA A 49 16.79 18.75 -21.04
C ALA A 49 17.82 18.97 -22.15
N GLU A 50 18.00 17.99 -23.05
CA GLU A 50 18.84 18.14 -24.24
C GLU A 50 18.38 19.31 -25.13
N CYS A 51 17.06 19.44 -25.35
CA CYS A 51 16.49 20.57 -26.09
C CYS A 51 16.78 21.92 -25.41
N LYS A 52 16.74 21.99 -24.07
CA LYS A 52 17.08 23.19 -23.30
C LYS A 52 18.55 23.57 -23.48
N GLU A 53 19.46 22.60 -23.37
CA GLU A 53 20.91 22.81 -23.53
C GLU A 53 21.28 23.21 -24.96
N LEU A 54 20.64 22.60 -25.95
CA LEU A 54 20.80 22.98 -27.36
C LEU A 54 20.35 24.43 -27.60
N ALA A 55 19.22 24.84 -27.02
CA ALA A 55 18.73 26.20 -27.11
C ALA A 55 19.66 27.21 -26.42
N ALA A 56 20.21 26.85 -25.25
CA ALA A 56 21.17 27.68 -24.54
C ALA A 56 22.44 27.88 -25.37
N THR A 57 22.97 26.80 -25.94
CA THR A 57 24.16 26.82 -26.80
C THR A 57 23.91 27.68 -28.05
N ALA A 58 22.76 27.53 -28.71
CA ALA A 58 22.39 28.34 -29.86
C ALA A 58 22.31 29.83 -29.52
N ASN A 59 21.76 30.19 -28.36
CA ASN A 59 21.73 31.58 -27.87
C ASN A 59 23.14 32.13 -27.64
N HIS A 60 24.04 31.35 -27.03
CA HIS A 60 25.44 31.76 -26.85
C HIS A 60 26.16 32.00 -28.18
N LEU A 61 25.97 31.11 -29.16
CA LEU A 61 26.54 31.23 -30.50
C LEU A 61 26.02 32.48 -31.21
N LEU A 62 24.70 32.72 -31.21
CA LEU A 62 24.11 33.90 -31.86
C LEU A 62 24.54 35.21 -31.20
N ASN A 63 24.71 35.22 -29.88
CA ASN A 63 25.25 36.38 -29.17
C ASN A 63 26.71 36.63 -29.55
N GLY A 64 27.52 35.57 -29.66
CA GLY A 64 28.89 35.64 -30.18
C GLY A 64 28.93 36.19 -31.62
N MET A 65 28.14 35.62 -32.52
CA MET A 65 28.03 36.07 -33.91
C MET A 65 27.58 37.53 -34.02
N THR A 66 26.66 37.98 -33.17
CA THR A 66 26.22 39.38 -33.15
C THR A 66 27.35 40.31 -32.70
N LYS A 67 28.12 39.95 -31.67
CA LYS A 67 29.27 40.72 -31.21
C LYS A 67 30.39 40.77 -32.25
N GLU A 68 30.78 39.63 -32.80
CA GLU A 68 31.80 39.56 -33.85
C GLU A 68 31.37 40.33 -35.10
N HIS A 69 30.08 40.28 -35.46
CA HIS A 69 29.55 41.08 -36.56
C HIS A 69 29.61 42.58 -36.27
N GLU A 70 29.31 43.02 -35.05
CA GLU A 70 29.44 44.42 -34.62
C GLU A 70 30.90 44.89 -34.63
N VAL A 71 31.84 44.06 -34.15
CA VAL A 71 33.29 44.36 -34.17
C VAL A 71 33.82 44.43 -35.61
N PHE A 72 33.47 43.45 -36.46
CA PHE A 72 33.86 43.42 -37.87
C PHE A 72 33.39 44.67 -38.62
N LEU A 73 32.14 45.11 -38.37
CA LEU A 73 31.59 46.33 -38.95
C LEU A 73 32.31 47.59 -38.46
N ALA A 74 32.78 47.61 -37.22
CA ALA A 74 33.53 48.74 -36.67
C ALA A 74 34.94 48.82 -37.26
N GLU A 75 35.65 47.69 -37.39
CA GLU A 75 37.01 47.63 -37.95
C GLU A 75 37.05 47.96 -39.44
N HIS A 76 36.10 47.45 -40.23
CA HIS A 76 36.09 47.63 -41.68
C HIS A 76 35.24 48.82 -42.14
N ALA A 77 34.79 49.68 -41.23
CA ALA A 77 33.88 50.80 -41.52
C ALA A 77 34.40 51.76 -42.62
N ALA A 78 35.72 51.91 -42.74
CA ALA A 78 36.36 52.79 -43.73
C ALA A 78 36.56 52.12 -45.12
N GLU A 79 36.65 50.80 -45.17
CA GLU A 79 36.97 50.04 -46.40
C GLU A 79 35.72 49.44 -47.06
N LEU A 80 34.69 49.17 -46.27
CA LEU A 80 33.49 48.47 -46.70
C LEU A 80 32.53 49.43 -47.44
N LYS A 81 32.55 49.42 -48.78
CA LYS A 81 31.58 50.17 -49.63
C LYS A 81 30.17 49.55 -49.66
N LEU A 82 29.78 48.80 -48.62
CA LEU A 82 28.48 48.14 -48.54
C LEU A 82 27.40 49.13 -48.08
N PRO A 83 26.19 49.09 -48.67
CA PRO A 83 25.09 49.93 -48.20
C PRO A 83 24.76 49.60 -46.73
N LYS A 84 24.60 50.63 -45.89
CA LYS A 84 24.19 50.49 -44.47
C LYS A 84 22.91 49.65 -44.28
N GLN A 85 22.08 49.55 -45.33
CA GLN A 85 20.88 48.71 -45.33
C GLN A 85 21.20 47.21 -45.24
N HIS A 86 22.23 46.73 -45.95
CA HIS A 86 22.59 45.31 -45.95
C HIS A 86 23.20 44.87 -44.62
N THR A 87 24.08 45.69 -44.03
CA THR A 87 24.69 45.41 -42.73
C THR A 87 23.65 45.45 -41.61
N SER A 88 22.73 46.42 -41.64
CA SER A 88 21.60 46.50 -40.72
C SER A 88 20.62 45.32 -40.88
N ALA A 89 20.41 44.81 -42.09
CA ALA A 89 19.54 43.66 -42.33
C ALA A 89 20.10 42.38 -41.70
N VAL A 90 21.39 42.11 -41.84
CA VAL A 90 22.06 40.95 -41.23
C VAL A 90 22.01 41.03 -39.70
N SER A 91 22.34 42.20 -39.13
CA SER A 91 22.24 42.43 -37.68
C SER A 91 20.82 42.22 -37.15
N LYS A 92 19.78 42.69 -37.88
CA LYS A 92 18.38 42.48 -37.53
C LYS A 92 17.97 41.01 -37.62
N ALA A 93 18.43 40.28 -38.64
CA ALA A 93 18.15 38.86 -38.79
C ALA A 93 18.78 38.02 -37.66
N LEU A 94 20.03 38.30 -37.29
CA LEU A 94 20.71 37.65 -36.17
C LEU A 94 19.98 37.90 -34.84
N ARG A 95 19.60 39.15 -34.57
CA ARG A 95 18.82 39.50 -33.38
C ARG A 95 17.44 38.84 -33.36
N SER A 96 16.77 38.74 -34.52
CA SER A 96 15.49 38.02 -34.64
C SER A 96 15.63 36.54 -34.27
N HIS A 97 16.65 35.86 -34.80
CA HIS A 97 16.93 34.47 -34.46
C HIS A 97 17.29 34.30 -32.98
N GLN A 98 18.07 35.24 -32.41
CA GLN A 98 18.42 35.21 -30.99
C GLN A 98 17.17 35.27 -30.10
N VAL A 99 16.21 36.14 -30.41
CA VAL A 99 14.94 36.20 -29.68
C VAL A 99 14.15 34.90 -29.83
N LEU A 100 14.13 34.30 -31.02
CA LEU A 100 13.46 33.02 -31.25
C LEU A 100 14.06 31.89 -30.39
N PHE A 101 15.39 31.79 -30.33
CA PHE A 101 16.05 30.78 -29.50
C PHE A 101 15.93 31.07 -28.00
N GLN A 102 15.82 32.32 -27.57
CA GLN A 102 15.48 32.67 -26.18
C GLN A 102 14.05 32.23 -25.81
N CYS A 103 13.09 32.45 -26.70
CA CYS A 103 11.73 31.94 -26.55
C CYS A 103 11.70 30.41 -26.49
N PHE A 104 12.49 29.73 -27.33
CA PHE A 104 12.57 28.27 -27.31
C PHE A 104 13.20 27.76 -26.00
N HIS A 105 14.26 28.39 -25.52
CA HIS A 105 14.91 28.05 -24.24
C HIS A 105 13.95 28.18 -23.05
N SER A 106 13.27 29.31 -22.91
CA SER A 106 12.31 29.53 -21.82
C SER A 106 11.13 28.57 -21.87
N ARG A 107 10.63 28.22 -23.07
CA ARG A 107 9.60 27.19 -23.23
C ARG A 107 10.09 25.80 -22.86
N ALA A 108 11.32 25.45 -23.23
CA ALA A 108 11.93 24.17 -22.88
C ALA A 108 12.09 24.03 -21.37
N GLU A 109 12.54 25.09 -20.70
CA GLU A 109 12.66 25.14 -19.24
C GLU A 109 11.30 25.00 -18.53
N ALA A 110 10.27 25.72 -18.98
CA ALA A 110 8.94 25.61 -18.41
C ALA A 110 8.33 24.21 -18.57
N LEU A 111 8.55 23.56 -19.72
CA LEU A 111 8.05 22.21 -19.97
C LEU A 111 8.81 21.17 -19.14
N LEU A 112 10.13 21.28 -19.01
CA LEU A 112 10.92 20.43 -18.13
C LEU A 112 10.45 20.55 -16.67
N ALA A 113 10.27 21.77 -16.17
CA ALA A 113 9.76 22.01 -14.81
C ALA A 113 8.37 21.39 -14.60
N ARG A 114 7.47 21.54 -15.58
CA ARG A 114 6.14 20.94 -15.55
C ARG A 114 6.20 19.41 -15.56
N MET A 115 7.04 18.79 -16.39
CA MET A 115 7.16 17.34 -16.42
C MET A 115 7.68 16.79 -15.09
N ASN A 116 8.70 17.41 -14.50
CA ASN A 116 9.19 17.02 -13.17
C ASN A 116 8.08 17.11 -12.11
N HIS A 117 7.27 18.18 -12.15
CA HIS A 117 6.14 18.31 -11.26
C HIS A 117 5.09 17.19 -11.48
N LEU A 118 4.74 16.89 -12.74
CA LEU A 118 3.81 15.81 -13.07
C LEU A 118 4.33 14.43 -12.63
N THR A 119 5.63 14.16 -12.80
CA THR A 119 6.26 12.93 -12.31
C THR A 119 6.13 12.82 -10.80
N ASN A 120 6.45 13.88 -10.05
CA ASN A 120 6.30 13.89 -8.60
C ASN A 120 4.84 13.70 -8.16
N MET A 121 3.89 14.37 -8.83
CA MET A 121 2.46 14.19 -8.54
C MET A 121 1.99 12.76 -8.84
N ALA A 122 2.45 12.16 -9.94
CA ALA A 122 2.14 10.78 -10.28
C ALA A 122 2.70 9.80 -9.22
N LEU A 123 3.94 9.99 -8.77
CA LEU A 123 4.55 9.18 -7.71
C LEU A 123 3.76 9.28 -6.39
N VAL A 124 3.41 10.50 -5.95
CA VAL A 124 2.59 10.70 -4.75
C VAL A 124 1.21 10.04 -4.91
N THR A 125 0.60 10.15 -6.08
CA THR A 125 -0.71 9.53 -6.36
C THR A 125 -0.63 8.01 -6.30
N ILE A 126 0.43 7.41 -6.86
CA ILE A 126 0.69 5.96 -6.77
C ILE A 126 0.86 5.54 -5.30
N GLN A 127 1.66 6.27 -4.53
CA GLN A 127 1.85 6.00 -3.10
C GLN A 127 0.55 6.10 -2.29
N GLN A 128 -0.31 7.07 -2.60
CA GLN A 128 -1.63 7.19 -1.98
C GLN A 128 -2.52 5.99 -2.33
N HIS A 129 -2.48 5.53 -3.57
CA HIS A 129 -3.22 4.34 -3.99
C HIS A 129 -2.72 3.08 -3.27
N ASP A 130 -1.40 2.86 -3.24
CA ASP A 130 -0.77 1.74 -2.54
C ASP A 130 -1.09 1.76 -1.04
N SER A 131 -1.10 2.95 -0.43
CA SER A 131 -1.48 3.12 0.97
C SER A 131 -2.93 2.69 1.21
N ARG A 132 -3.87 3.06 0.32
CA ARG A 132 -5.27 2.62 0.42
C ARG A 132 -5.38 1.11 0.29
N THR A 133 -4.75 0.52 -0.72
CA THR A 133 -4.73 -0.94 -0.93
C THR A 133 -4.12 -1.65 0.27
N SER A 134 -3.02 -1.14 0.83
CA SER A 134 -2.40 -1.65 2.05
C SER A 134 -3.37 -1.61 3.24
N THR A 135 -4.11 -0.52 3.42
CA THR A 135 -5.13 -0.44 4.48
C THR A 135 -6.27 -1.43 4.28
N ASP A 136 -6.68 -1.69 3.04
CA ASP A 136 -7.74 -2.65 2.75
C ASP A 136 -7.27 -4.10 2.91
N ILE A 137 -6.04 -4.41 2.51
CA ILE A 137 -5.37 -5.69 2.83
C ILE A 137 -5.27 -5.86 4.35
N ALA A 138 -4.85 -4.83 5.08
CA ALA A 138 -4.76 -4.89 6.54
C ALA A 138 -6.13 -5.15 7.17
N LYS A 139 -7.20 -4.50 6.70
CA LYS A 139 -8.58 -4.77 7.15
C LYS A 139 -9.00 -6.22 6.86
N ALA A 140 -8.73 -6.71 5.65
CA ALA A 140 -9.03 -8.10 5.28
C ALA A 140 -8.25 -9.09 6.16
N ALA A 141 -6.96 -8.84 6.40
CA ALA A 141 -6.11 -9.65 7.28
C ALA A 141 -6.57 -9.60 8.75
N MET A 142 -7.10 -8.45 9.21
CA MET A 142 -7.69 -8.33 10.56
C MET A 142 -8.96 -9.18 10.70
N GLN A 143 -9.80 -9.24 9.66
CA GLN A 143 -10.97 -10.11 9.63
C GLN A 143 -10.55 -11.59 9.62
N ASP A 144 -9.58 -11.96 8.79
CA ASP A 144 -9.03 -13.32 8.76
C ASP A 144 -8.43 -13.72 10.13
N SER A 145 -7.70 -12.81 10.76
CA SER A 145 -7.16 -12.99 12.12
C SER A 145 -8.24 -13.26 13.18
N SER A 146 -9.46 -12.76 12.98
CA SER A 146 -10.59 -13.06 13.88
C SER A 146 -11.07 -14.51 13.72
N SER A 147 -11.11 -15.02 12.49
CA SER A 147 -11.40 -16.42 12.17
C SER A 147 -10.31 -17.35 12.71
N THR A 148 -9.03 -17.00 12.52
CA THR A 148 -7.91 -17.79 13.05
C THR A 148 -7.97 -17.94 14.56
N LYS A 149 -8.28 -16.86 15.28
CA LYS A 149 -8.45 -16.90 16.75
C LYS A 149 -9.55 -17.86 17.18
N THR A 150 -10.65 -17.91 16.44
CA THR A 150 -11.75 -18.85 16.71
C THR A 150 -11.29 -20.31 16.58
N ILE A 151 -10.58 -20.65 15.49
CA ILE A 151 -10.04 -22.00 15.28
C ILE A 151 -9.05 -22.37 16.40
N SER A 152 -8.19 -21.45 16.81
CA SER A 152 -7.28 -21.66 17.93
C SER A 152 -8.00 -21.91 19.26
N VAL A 153 -9.09 -21.17 19.54
CA VAL A 153 -9.91 -21.38 20.74
C VAL A 153 -10.57 -22.76 20.73
N LEU A 154 -11.11 -23.20 19.59
CA LEU A 154 -11.66 -24.56 19.45
C LEU A 154 -10.59 -25.62 19.71
N GLY A 155 -9.38 -25.44 19.16
CA GLY A 155 -8.24 -26.34 19.43
C GLY A 155 -7.86 -26.39 20.91
N LEU A 156 -7.87 -25.25 21.59
CA LEU A 156 -7.56 -25.14 23.02
C LEU A 156 -8.58 -25.85 23.92
N ILE A 157 -9.83 -25.94 23.48
CA ILE A 157 -10.90 -26.67 24.17
C ILE A 157 -10.80 -28.18 23.88
N PHE A 158 -10.61 -28.55 22.62
CA PHE A 158 -10.64 -29.97 22.21
C PHE A 158 -9.36 -30.73 22.57
N LEU A 159 -8.19 -30.13 22.53
CA LEU A 159 -6.92 -30.80 22.87
C LEU A 159 -6.92 -31.47 24.26
N PRO A 160 -7.18 -30.75 25.36
CA PRO A 160 -7.18 -31.35 26.70
C PRO A 160 -8.34 -32.34 26.88
N SER A 161 -9.50 -32.08 26.28
CA SER A 161 -10.64 -33.01 26.32
C SER A 161 -10.32 -34.34 25.61
N THR A 162 -9.72 -34.27 24.42
CA THR A 162 -9.35 -35.45 23.63
C THR A 162 -8.24 -36.26 24.31
N PHE A 163 -7.28 -35.59 24.95
CA PHE A 163 -6.24 -36.26 25.74
C PHE A 163 -6.82 -37.07 26.91
N VAL A 164 -7.71 -36.45 27.68
CA VAL A 164 -8.43 -37.11 28.79
C VAL A 164 -9.30 -38.25 28.26
N CYS A 165 -10.02 -38.05 27.15
CA CYS A 165 -10.78 -39.11 26.48
C CYS A 165 -9.90 -40.30 26.09
N SER A 166 -8.72 -40.08 25.50
CA SER A 166 -7.81 -41.15 25.08
C SER A 166 -7.28 -41.98 26.25
N ILE A 167 -6.95 -41.35 27.38
CA ILE A 167 -6.46 -42.07 28.58
C ILE A 167 -7.55 -42.95 29.17
N PHE A 168 -8.79 -42.45 29.19
CA PHE A 168 -9.91 -43.12 29.83
C PHE A 168 -10.69 -44.08 28.92
N SER A 169 -10.53 -43.96 27.59
CA SER A 169 -11.18 -44.80 26.57
C SER A 169 -10.85 -46.28 26.70
N THR A 170 -9.66 -46.64 27.19
CA THR A 170 -9.28 -48.05 27.38
C THR A 170 -9.58 -48.57 28.79
N THR A 171 -9.85 -47.68 29.75
CA THR A 171 -9.94 -48.02 31.17
C THR A 171 -11.39 -48.19 31.65
N PHE A 172 -12.36 -47.53 31.01
CA PHE A 172 -13.77 -47.54 31.47
C PHE A 172 -14.73 -48.44 30.69
N PHE A 173 -14.34 -48.93 29.52
CA PHE A 173 -15.17 -49.84 28.72
C PHE A 173 -14.69 -51.28 28.92
N SER A 174 -15.51 -52.09 29.60
CA SER A 174 -15.28 -53.53 29.73
C SER A 174 -16.34 -54.27 28.90
N LEU A 175 -15.88 -55.01 27.89
CA LEU A 175 -16.73 -55.87 27.08
C LEU A 175 -16.85 -57.22 27.78
N GLN A 176 -17.93 -57.41 28.54
CA GLN A 176 -18.19 -58.70 29.17
C GLN A 176 -19.07 -59.57 28.26
N PRO A 177 -18.67 -60.82 27.96
CA PRO A 177 -19.56 -61.78 27.32
C PRO A 177 -20.67 -62.17 28.31
N VAL A 178 -21.91 -62.31 27.83
CA VAL A 178 -23.03 -62.94 28.57
C VAL A 178 -22.77 -64.45 28.69
N SER A 179 -21.67 -64.83 29.34
CA SER A 179 -21.39 -66.19 29.77
C SER A 179 -21.31 -66.29 31.28
N GLU A 180 -21.11 -65.15 31.98
CA GLU A 180 -20.99 -65.11 33.45
C GLU A 180 -22.31 -64.82 34.18
N MET A 181 -23.36 -64.40 33.46
CA MET A 181 -24.74 -64.34 33.98
C MET A 181 -25.49 -65.68 33.87
N ALA A 182 -24.80 -66.77 33.53
CA ALA A 182 -25.39 -68.11 33.49
C ALA A 182 -25.25 -68.88 34.82
N ASP A 183 -24.55 -68.35 35.82
CA ASP A 183 -24.21 -69.13 37.03
C ASP A 183 -25.12 -68.88 38.24
N GLN A 184 -26.21 -68.10 38.11
CA GLN A 184 -27.10 -67.82 39.26
C GLN A 184 -28.60 -68.04 39.09
N VAL A 185 -29.12 -68.48 37.94
CA VAL A 185 -30.47 -69.09 37.91
C VAL A 185 -30.49 -70.16 36.82
N GLY A 186 -30.80 -71.40 37.21
CA GLY A 186 -30.93 -72.54 36.31
C GLY A 186 -32.04 -72.36 35.26
N GLY A 187 -31.69 -71.77 34.12
CA GLY A 187 -32.47 -71.77 32.89
C GLY A 187 -32.02 -72.88 31.94
N PRO A 188 -32.92 -73.45 31.11
CA PRO A 188 -32.62 -74.64 30.30
C PRO A 188 -31.59 -74.35 29.20
N PRO A 189 -30.82 -75.35 28.74
CA PRO A 189 -29.72 -75.14 27.81
C PRO A 189 -30.23 -74.75 26.41
N SER A 190 -30.00 -73.50 26.00
CA SER A 190 -30.22 -73.05 24.62
C SER A 190 -29.13 -73.60 23.70
N ARG A 191 -29.49 -74.65 22.96
CA ARG A 191 -28.71 -75.22 21.85
C ARG A 191 -28.82 -74.34 20.60
N THR A 192 -27.92 -73.38 20.41
CA THR A 192 -27.65 -72.81 19.09
C THR A 192 -26.27 -72.19 19.04
N GLY A 193 -25.39 -72.79 18.21
CA GLY A 193 -24.29 -72.15 17.48
C GLY A 193 -23.39 -71.16 18.22
N ALA A 194 -22.14 -71.56 18.45
CA ALA A 194 -21.04 -70.66 18.72
C ALA A 194 -20.91 -69.63 17.57
N ASP A 195 -21.48 -68.43 17.72
CA ASP A 195 -20.90 -67.18 17.18
C ASP A 195 -21.60 -65.85 17.50
N ARG A 196 -22.66 -65.78 18.31
CA ARG A 196 -23.28 -64.47 18.66
C ARG A 196 -23.70 -64.36 20.11
N ALA A 197 -22.72 -64.18 21.00
CA ALA A 197 -23.00 -63.69 22.36
C ALA A 197 -23.41 -62.20 22.28
N PRO A 198 -24.56 -61.78 22.84
CA PRO A 198 -24.88 -60.36 22.94
C PRO A 198 -23.93 -59.69 23.93
N MET A 199 -22.97 -58.91 23.44
CA MET A 199 -22.15 -58.03 24.29
C MET A 199 -23.01 -56.87 24.78
N TYR A 200 -23.00 -56.63 26.09
CA TYR A 200 -23.58 -55.44 26.69
C TYR A 200 -22.45 -54.52 27.16
N TRP A 201 -22.56 -53.23 26.86
CA TRP A 201 -21.56 -52.23 27.26
C TRP A 201 -21.83 -51.81 28.70
N ILE A 202 -20.98 -52.24 29.64
CA ILE A 202 -20.96 -51.66 30.99
C ILE A 202 -20.08 -50.41 30.96
N LEU A 203 -20.69 -49.25 31.16
CA LEU A 203 -19.97 -48.02 31.48
C LEU A 203 -19.69 -48.04 32.99
N SER A 204 -18.41 -47.98 33.37
CA SER A 204 -18.02 -47.96 34.78
C SER A 204 -18.66 -46.78 35.52
N ASP A 205 -19.19 -47.02 36.73
CA ASP A 205 -19.82 -46.01 37.61
C ASP A 205 -18.85 -44.89 38.04
N ARG A 206 -17.54 -45.05 37.75
CA ARG A 206 -16.49 -44.06 37.95
C ARG A 206 -16.37 -43.05 36.80
N PHE A 207 -17.28 -43.07 35.83
CA PHE A 207 -17.30 -42.14 34.69
C PHE A 207 -17.30 -40.66 35.12
N TRP A 208 -17.77 -40.34 36.34
CA TRP A 208 -17.73 -38.99 36.89
C TRP A 208 -16.30 -38.40 36.99
N ILE A 209 -15.26 -39.25 37.11
CA ILE A 209 -13.85 -38.82 37.11
C ILE A 209 -13.47 -38.10 35.81
N PHE A 210 -14.10 -38.47 34.67
CA PHE A 210 -13.85 -37.80 33.38
C PHE A 210 -14.20 -36.31 33.45
N TRP A 211 -15.37 -35.99 33.99
CA TRP A 211 -15.82 -34.61 34.17
C TRP A 211 -15.02 -33.89 35.25
N ALA A 212 -14.65 -34.59 36.32
CA ALA A 212 -13.84 -34.04 37.40
C ALA A 212 -12.43 -33.63 36.95
N VAL A 213 -11.88 -34.24 35.88
CA VAL A 213 -10.52 -33.95 35.38
C VAL A 213 -10.53 -33.07 34.13
N SER A 214 -11.44 -33.31 33.18
CA SER A 214 -11.49 -32.58 31.90
C SER A 214 -11.90 -31.11 32.08
N VAL A 215 -12.88 -30.82 32.94
CA VAL A 215 -13.37 -29.46 33.19
C VAL A 215 -12.30 -28.55 33.84
N PRO A 216 -11.60 -28.94 34.92
CA PRO A 216 -10.55 -28.08 35.45
C PRO A 216 -9.34 -27.96 34.52
N LEU A 217 -9.01 -29.00 33.74
CA LEU A 217 -7.89 -28.95 32.79
C LEU A 217 -8.17 -28.01 31.62
N THR A 218 -9.38 -28.05 31.06
CA THR A 218 -9.85 -27.10 30.03
C THR A 218 -9.90 -25.68 30.59
N LEU A 219 -10.43 -25.48 31.80
CA LEU A 219 -10.48 -24.17 32.45
C LEU A 219 -9.08 -23.60 32.71
N PHE A 220 -8.14 -24.43 33.17
CA PHE A 220 -6.75 -24.02 33.40
C PHE A 220 -6.08 -23.57 32.09
N THR A 221 -6.29 -24.32 31.01
CA THR A 221 -5.74 -24.03 29.69
C THR A 221 -6.31 -22.71 29.12
N LEU A 222 -7.63 -22.50 29.25
CA LEU A 222 -8.29 -21.26 28.85
C LEU A 222 -7.85 -20.07 29.71
N LEU A 223 -7.69 -20.26 31.02
CA LEU A 223 -7.27 -19.21 31.95
C LEU A 223 -5.83 -18.77 31.66
N PHE A 224 -4.92 -19.70 31.38
CA PHE A 224 -3.56 -19.38 30.97
C PHE A 224 -3.54 -18.54 29.68
N TRP A 225 -4.31 -18.95 28.66
CA TRP A 225 -4.44 -18.19 27.42
C TRP A 225 -5.07 -16.81 27.62
N PHE A 226 -6.12 -16.71 28.44
CA PHE A 226 -6.80 -15.45 28.74
C PHE A 226 -5.86 -14.47 29.46
N VAL A 227 -5.12 -14.93 30.47
CA VAL A 227 -4.14 -14.12 31.20
C VAL A 227 -3.03 -13.68 30.24
N TYR A 228 -2.42 -14.61 29.50
CA TYR A 228 -1.35 -14.29 28.54
C TYR A 228 -1.80 -13.25 27.50
N THR A 229 -2.97 -13.48 26.87
CA THR A 229 -3.51 -12.56 25.87
C THR A 229 -3.94 -11.23 26.46
N SER A 230 -4.45 -11.17 27.68
CA SER A 230 -4.79 -9.91 28.35
C SER A 230 -3.54 -9.08 28.63
N PHE A 231 -2.51 -9.69 29.22
CA PHE A 231 -1.26 -9.00 29.52
C PHE A 231 -0.59 -8.44 28.26
N THR A 232 -0.45 -9.24 27.19
CA THR A 232 0.13 -8.77 25.92
C THR A 232 -0.70 -7.67 25.26
N ARG A 233 -2.04 -7.74 25.32
CA ARG A 233 -2.92 -6.71 24.76
C ARG A 233 -2.78 -5.37 25.48
N ASP A 234 -2.54 -5.39 26.79
CA ASP A 234 -2.41 -4.17 27.57
C ASP A 234 -1.10 -3.43 27.30
N ASP A 235 -0.01 -4.14 27.07
CA ASP A 235 1.28 -3.53 26.72
C ASP A 235 1.26 -2.89 25.33
N VAL A 236 0.64 -3.55 24.35
CA VAL A 236 0.45 -2.98 23.01
C VAL A 236 -0.45 -1.75 23.04
N ARG A 237 -1.53 -1.75 23.82
CA ARG A 237 -2.42 -0.59 23.99
C ARG A 237 -1.72 0.58 24.68
N LYS A 238 -0.87 0.31 25.68
CA LYS A 238 -0.06 1.34 26.34
C LYS A 238 1.00 1.90 25.40
N ALA A 239 1.63 1.06 24.58
CA ALA A 239 2.57 1.49 23.55
C ALA A 239 1.89 2.37 22.49
N ALA A 240 0.75 1.94 21.93
CA ALA A 240 -0.01 2.71 20.93
C ALA A 240 -0.43 4.11 21.44
N ARG A 241 -0.89 4.21 22.69
CA ARG A 241 -1.22 5.51 23.32
C ARG A 241 0.00 6.42 23.43
N ARG A 242 1.20 5.88 23.68
CA ARG A 242 2.44 6.66 23.70
C ARG A 242 2.80 7.17 22.30
N TYR A 243 2.67 6.36 21.26
CA TYR A 243 2.93 6.79 19.88
C TYR A 243 2.00 7.94 19.45
N VAL A 244 0.71 7.86 19.75
CA VAL A 244 -0.26 8.93 19.43
C VAL A 244 0.09 10.24 20.16
N HIS A 245 0.42 10.17 21.45
CA HIS A 245 0.79 11.36 22.21
C HIS A 245 2.10 12.00 21.73
N VAL A 246 3.07 11.18 21.31
CA VAL A 246 4.33 11.68 20.75
C VAL A 246 4.10 12.32 19.38
N GLY A 247 3.36 11.67 18.49
CA GLY A 247 3.03 12.21 17.17
C GLY A 247 2.26 13.54 17.25
N LEU A 248 1.30 13.66 18.17
CA LEU A 248 0.55 14.90 18.38
C LEU A 248 1.45 16.05 18.85
N ARG A 249 2.46 15.76 19.68
CA ARG A 249 3.44 16.77 20.11
C ARG A 249 4.39 17.19 19.00
N VAL A 250 4.75 16.28 18.09
CA VAL A 250 5.60 16.60 16.93
C VAL A 250 4.84 17.50 15.96
N HIS A 251 3.61 17.14 15.57
CA HIS A 251 2.80 17.97 14.67
C HIS A 251 2.46 19.34 15.26
N ALA A 252 2.17 19.41 16.56
CA ALA A 252 1.95 20.70 17.23
C ALA A 252 3.20 21.57 17.21
N LYS A 253 4.39 20.97 17.32
CA LYS A 253 5.66 21.70 17.24
C LYS A 253 5.95 22.16 15.81
N GLU A 254 5.71 21.32 14.82
CA GLU A 254 5.93 21.62 13.40
C GLU A 254 5.01 22.75 12.91
N GLN A 255 3.74 22.76 13.33
CA GLN A 255 2.82 23.87 13.06
C GLN A 255 3.28 25.18 13.69
N VAL A 256 3.81 25.14 14.92
CA VAL A 256 4.34 26.32 15.61
C VAL A 256 5.61 26.82 14.93
N ASP A 257 6.49 25.91 14.51
CA ASP A 257 7.73 26.25 13.81
C ASP A 257 7.45 26.83 12.40
N GLU A 258 6.44 26.32 11.68
CA GLU A 258 6.00 26.84 10.38
C GLU A 258 5.32 28.22 10.49
N GLU A 259 4.53 28.44 11.55
CA GLU A 259 3.92 29.74 11.83
C GLU A 259 4.94 30.81 12.27
N LEU A 260 6.02 30.41 12.96
CA LEU A 260 7.14 31.28 13.35
C LEU A 260 8.06 31.68 12.20
N VAL A 261 8.08 30.92 11.09
CA VAL A 261 8.89 31.24 9.89
C VAL A 261 8.16 32.19 8.93
N SER A 262 6.82 32.25 8.98
CA SER A 262 6.00 33.10 8.10
C SER A 262 5.87 34.62 8.42
N PRO A 263 6.32 35.20 9.56
CA PRO A 263 6.02 36.62 9.84
C PRO A 263 6.95 37.63 9.13
N HIS A 264 8.00 37.19 8.42
CA HIS A 264 8.95 38.12 7.78
C HIS A 264 8.68 38.41 6.29
N GLU A 265 7.70 37.75 5.66
CA GLU A 265 7.43 37.85 4.21
C GLU A 265 6.09 38.51 3.85
N ARG A 266 5.49 39.28 4.78
CA ARG A 266 4.25 40.05 4.52
C ARG A 266 4.39 41.58 4.58
N LYS A 267 5.62 42.10 4.63
CA LYS A 267 5.90 43.54 4.54
C LYS A 267 7.13 43.78 3.65
N GLY A 268 6.91 43.80 2.34
CA GLY A 268 7.89 44.16 1.32
C GLY A 268 7.19 44.43 0.01
#